data_AF-A0AAU0VYQ6-F1
#
_entry.id   AF-A0AAU0VYQ6-F1
#
_cell.length_a   1.000
_cell.length_b   1.000
_cell.length_c   1.000
_cell.angle_alpha   90.00
_cell.angle_beta   90.00
_cell.angle_gamma   90.00
#
_symmetry.space_group_name_H-M   'P 1'
#
loop_
_entity.id
_entity.type
_entity.pdbx_description
1 polymer ?
#
loop_
_entity_poly.entity_id
_entity_poly.type
_entity_poly.pdbx_seq_one_letter_code
_entity_poly.pdbx_strand_id
1 'polypeptide(L)'
;MSETANFTLGALLIALADAPETAGKFASWTGEGANEPISGEEISAQIAPEELSALAEQAGLSEAEVADKLAEEIPPLVDALPVKATEVAIAPAQPVLARQQTLQQASISVLAQASQLPRSAVLTLLQ
;
A
#
# COMPACT_ATOMS: atom_id res chain seq x y z
N MET A 1 9.15 -36.32 -4.68
CA MET A 1 9.81 -35.02 -4.53
C MET A 1 8.83 -34.17 -3.77
N SER A 2 8.94 -34.14 -2.45
CA SER A 2 8.04 -33.34 -1.62
C SER A 2 8.34 -31.88 -1.90
N GLU A 3 7.32 -31.12 -2.27
CA GLU A 3 7.33 -29.66 -2.22
C GLU A 3 7.92 -29.26 -0.87
N THR A 4 9.14 -28.73 -0.88
CA THR A 4 9.69 -28.00 0.27
C THR A 4 8.68 -26.89 0.54
N ALA A 5 7.91 -27.04 1.60
CA ALA A 5 7.04 -25.99 2.08
C ALA A 5 7.96 -24.80 2.32
N ASN A 6 7.94 -23.83 1.42
CA ASN A 6 8.65 -22.59 1.65
C ASN A 6 7.89 -21.92 2.78
N PHE A 7 8.40 -21.98 4.01
CA PHE A 7 7.94 -21.09 5.06
C PHE A 7 7.99 -19.66 4.54
N THR A 8 6.84 -19.02 4.56
CA THR A 8 6.73 -17.61 4.25
C THR A 8 6.38 -16.90 5.54
N LEU A 9 7.05 -15.77 5.78
CA LEU A 9 6.69 -14.87 6.86
C LEU A 9 5.19 -14.50 6.79
N GLY A 10 4.64 -14.36 5.58
CA GLY A 10 3.21 -14.13 5.38
C GLY A 10 2.30 -15.24 5.94
N ALA A 11 2.66 -16.51 5.78
CA ALA A 11 1.89 -17.62 6.34
C ALA A 11 1.94 -17.63 7.88
N LEU A 12 3.10 -17.31 8.48
CA LEU A 12 3.21 -17.15 9.94
C LEU A 12 2.35 -16.00 10.44
N LEU A 13 2.35 -14.86 9.75
CA LEU A 13 1.53 -13.71 10.11
C LEU A 13 0.03 -14.05 10.03
N ILE A 14 -0.38 -14.82 9.03
CA ILE A 14 -1.77 -15.31 8.94
C ILE A 14 -2.09 -16.24 10.10
N ALA A 15 -1.19 -17.17 10.47
CA ALA A 15 -1.39 -18.06 11.60
C ALA A 15 -1.50 -17.28 12.93
N LEU A 16 -0.65 -16.26 13.13
CA LEU A 16 -0.69 -15.39 14.30
C LEU A 16 -1.97 -14.56 14.39
N ALA A 17 -2.52 -14.14 13.24
CA ALA A 17 -3.76 -13.40 13.19
C ALA A 17 -5.00 -14.29 13.41
N ASP A 18 -4.94 -15.56 12.98
CA ASP A 18 -6.04 -16.52 13.10
C ASP A 18 -6.13 -17.14 14.51
N ALA A 19 -4.98 -17.37 15.15
CA ALA A 19 -4.92 -17.99 16.47
C ALA A 19 -5.51 -17.06 17.56
N PRO A 20 -6.49 -17.53 18.36
CA PRO A 20 -7.22 -16.69 19.31
C PRO A 20 -6.33 -16.14 20.44
N GLU A 21 -5.24 -16.83 20.76
CA GLU A 21 -4.27 -16.42 21.77
C GLU A 21 -3.38 -15.25 21.32
N THR A 22 -3.09 -15.14 20.02
CA THR A 22 -2.22 -14.10 19.44
C THR A 22 -2.98 -13.02 18.68
N ALA A 23 -4.25 -13.25 18.31
CA ALA A 23 -5.06 -12.31 17.54
C ALA A 23 -5.20 -10.93 18.20
N GLY A 24 -5.29 -10.86 19.54
CA GLY A 24 -5.33 -9.60 20.28
C GLY A 24 -4.03 -8.79 20.16
N LYS A 25 -2.88 -9.48 20.23
CA LYS A 25 -1.55 -8.88 20.04
C LYS A 25 -1.37 -8.40 18.61
N PHE A 26 -1.77 -9.22 17.65
CA PHE A 26 -1.74 -8.88 16.23
C PHE A 26 -2.59 -7.64 15.91
N ALA A 27 -3.76 -7.50 16.54
CA ALA A 27 -4.59 -6.30 16.41
C ALA A 27 -3.92 -5.04 17.01
N SER A 28 -3.11 -5.20 18.06
CA SER A 28 -2.31 -4.09 18.62
C SER A 28 -1.23 -3.61 17.65
N TRP A 29 -0.60 -4.52 16.89
CA TRP A 29 0.45 -4.16 15.90
C TRP A 29 -0.09 -3.47 14.65
N THR A 30 -1.38 -3.60 14.37
CA THR A 30 -2.05 -2.99 13.21
C THR A 30 -2.82 -1.71 13.55
N GLY A 31 -2.87 -1.35 14.84
CA GLY A 31 -3.50 -0.13 15.34
C GLY A 31 -2.48 0.98 15.65
N GLU A 32 -2.96 2.13 16.13
CA GLU A 32 -2.10 3.28 16.50
C GLU A 32 -1.54 3.17 17.94
N GLY A 33 -1.51 1.97 18.52
CA GLY A 33 -1.12 1.70 19.90
C GLY A 33 0.32 1.20 20.05
N ALA A 34 0.77 1.00 21.29
CA ALA A 34 2.03 0.29 21.51
C ALA A 34 1.88 -1.18 21.11
N ASN A 35 2.91 -1.74 20.48
CA ASN A 35 2.94 -3.14 20.09
C ASN A 35 3.00 -4.04 21.32
N GLU A 36 2.01 -4.89 21.50
CA GLU A 36 2.02 -5.88 22.57
C GLU A 36 3.07 -6.96 22.28
N PRO A 37 3.96 -7.29 23.22
CA PRO A 37 5.01 -8.26 22.99
C PRO A 37 4.44 -9.67 22.80
N ILE A 38 5.07 -10.43 21.91
CA ILE A 38 4.87 -11.86 21.74
C ILE A 38 6.12 -12.60 22.22
N SER A 39 5.96 -13.83 22.68
CA SER A 39 7.04 -14.66 23.20
C SER A 39 7.52 -15.66 22.14
N GLY A 40 8.77 -16.12 22.22
CA GLY A 40 9.28 -17.18 21.34
C GLY A 40 8.46 -18.48 21.41
N GLU A 41 7.89 -18.80 22.57
CA GLU A 41 6.98 -19.94 22.74
C GLU A 41 5.68 -19.79 21.93
N GLU A 42 5.11 -18.58 21.89
CA GLU A 42 3.91 -18.29 21.11
C GLU A 42 4.19 -18.35 19.61
N ILE A 43 5.37 -17.90 19.17
CA ILE A 43 5.82 -18.09 17.78
C ILE A 43 5.99 -19.58 17.48
N SER A 44 6.64 -20.33 18.37
CA SER A 44 6.92 -21.76 18.22
C SER A 44 5.64 -22.59 18.15
N ALA A 45 4.56 -22.14 18.79
CA ALA A 45 3.26 -22.79 18.74
C ALA A 45 2.54 -22.62 17.39
N GLN A 46 2.84 -21.56 16.64
CA GLN A 46 2.19 -21.25 15.35
C GLN A 46 3.00 -21.66 14.13
N ILE A 47 4.31 -21.85 14.27
CA ILE A 47 5.20 -22.35 13.22
C ILE A 47 5.27 -23.88 13.25
N ALA A 48 5.33 -24.53 12.08
CA ALA A 48 5.58 -25.96 12.02
C ALA A 48 7.01 -26.27 12.51
N PRO A 49 7.23 -27.35 13.29
CA PRO A 49 8.53 -27.65 13.87
C PRO A 49 9.61 -27.89 12.81
N GLU A 50 9.26 -28.47 11.66
CA GLU A 50 10.17 -28.68 10.53
C GLU A 50 10.70 -27.36 9.94
N GLU A 51 9.85 -26.34 9.85
CA GLU A 51 10.22 -25.02 9.33
C GLU A 51 11.09 -24.25 10.33
N LEU A 52 10.78 -24.35 11.62
CA LEU A 52 11.60 -23.74 12.66
C LEU A 52 13.00 -24.35 12.69
N SER A 53 13.09 -25.68 12.55
CA SER A 53 14.37 -26.39 12.43
C SER A 53 15.16 -25.93 11.20
N ALA A 54 14.50 -25.84 10.04
CA ALA A 54 15.15 -25.38 8.81
C ALA A 54 15.66 -23.93 8.92
N LEU A 55 14.92 -23.04 9.58
CA LEU A 55 15.38 -21.68 9.87
C LEU A 55 16.57 -21.67 10.84
N ALA A 56 16.51 -22.50 11.89
CA ALA A 56 17.58 -22.63 12.88
C ALA A 56 18.88 -23.11 12.24
N GLU A 57 18.83 -24.13 11.39
CA GLU A 57 19.98 -24.63 10.63
C GLU A 57 20.56 -23.55 9.69
N GLN A 58 19.70 -22.79 9.00
CA GLN A 58 20.13 -21.71 8.11
C GLN A 58 20.74 -20.52 8.86
N ALA A 59 20.19 -20.18 10.03
CA ALA A 59 20.68 -19.10 10.88
C ALA A 59 21.91 -19.49 11.70
N GLY A 60 22.20 -20.80 11.83
CA GLY A 60 23.23 -21.31 12.74
C GLY A 60 22.88 -21.06 14.22
N LEU A 61 21.59 -21.04 14.53
CA LEU A 61 21.03 -20.77 15.86
C LEU A 61 20.23 -21.97 16.36
N SER A 62 19.88 -21.98 17.64
CA SER A 62 18.90 -22.92 18.18
C SER A 62 17.48 -22.52 17.75
N GLU A 63 16.56 -23.49 17.66
CA GLU A 63 15.14 -23.25 17.35
C GLU A 63 14.51 -22.20 18.29
N ALA A 64 14.81 -22.29 19.59
CA ALA A 64 14.36 -21.31 20.59
C ALA A 64 14.90 -19.90 20.31
N GLU A 65 16.18 -19.77 19.95
CA GLU A 65 16.80 -18.46 19.66
C GLU A 65 16.21 -17.84 18.39
N VAL A 66 15.89 -18.64 17.39
CA VAL A 66 15.17 -18.18 16.20
C VAL A 66 13.79 -17.69 16.57
N ALA A 67 13.05 -18.47 17.37
CA ALA A 67 11.70 -18.11 17.78
C ALA A 67 11.69 -16.81 18.61
N ASP A 68 12.64 -16.63 19.52
CA ASP A 68 12.83 -15.38 20.28
C ASP A 68 13.11 -14.20 19.35
N LYS A 69 14.05 -14.36 18.41
CA LYS A 69 14.34 -13.31 17.42
C LYS A 69 13.13 -12.93 16.58
N LEU A 70 12.34 -13.91 16.15
CA LEU A 70 11.11 -13.65 15.42
C LEU A 70 10.10 -12.91 16.29
N ALA A 71 10.02 -13.26 17.58
CA ALA A 71 9.12 -12.63 18.53
C ALA A 71 9.46 -11.14 18.77
N GLU A 72 10.75 -10.77 18.73
CA GLU A 72 11.21 -9.38 18.84
C GLU A 72 10.98 -8.58 17.55
N GLU A 73 11.20 -9.18 16.39
CA GLU A 73 11.23 -8.47 15.11
C GLU A 73 9.87 -8.39 14.40
N ILE A 74 8.97 -9.36 14.62
CA ILE A 74 7.65 -9.39 13.96
C ILE A 74 6.75 -8.20 14.34
N PRO A 75 6.57 -7.86 15.63
CA PRO A 75 5.69 -6.76 16.01
C PRO A 75 6.03 -5.41 15.34
N PRO A 76 7.27 -4.89 15.40
CA PRO A 76 7.62 -3.64 14.73
C PRO A 76 7.57 -3.75 13.21
N LEU A 77 7.81 -4.95 12.63
CA LEU A 77 7.70 -5.13 11.19
C LEU A 77 6.26 -5.01 10.71
N VAL A 78 5.29 -5.57 11.45
CA VAL A 78 3.85 -5.47 11.14
C VAL A 78 3.34 -4.03 11.28
N ASP A 79 3.74 -3.34 12.34
CA ASP A 79 3.45 -1.90 12.55
C ASP A 79 4.02 -1.04 11.42
N ALA A 80 5.22 -1.37 10.95
CA ALA A 80 5.87 -0.68 9.84
C ALA A 80 5.27 -1.00 8.45
N LEU A 81 4.30 -1.91 8.32
CA LEU A 81 3.55 -2.12 7.08
C LEU A 81 2.39 -1.13 7.03
N PRO A 82 2.51 0.02 6.34
CA PRO A 82 1.40 0.93 6.25
C PRO A 82 0.33 0.28 5.36
N VAL A 83 -0.81 -0.10 5.94
CA VAL A 83 -2.03 -0.42 5.18
C VAL A 83 -2.53 0.81 4.38
N LYS A 84 -1.84 1.95 4.48
CA LYS A 84 -2.03 3.14 3.66
C LYS A 84 -1.32 3.07 2.30
N ALA A 85 -1.43 1.94 1.60
CA ALA A 85 -1.23 1.84 0.16
C ALA A 85 -2.55 2.10 -0.60
N THR A 86 -3.35 3.07 -0.17
CA THR A 86 -4.44 3.68 -0.95
C THR A 86 -4.86 4.98 -0.27
N GLU A 87 -3.91 5.90 -0.21
CA GLU A 87 -4.31 7.27 -0.53
C GLU A 87 -3.53 7.59 -1.80
N VAL A 88 -3.96 6.99 -2.92
CA VAL A 88 -3.97 7.77 -4.15
C VAL A 88 -4.63 9.06 -3.71
N ALA A 89 -3.86 10.15 -3.72
CA ALA A 89 -4.42 11.47 -3.63
C ALA A 89 -5.44 11.56 -4.77
N ILE A 90 -6.69 11.19 -4.49
CA ILE A 90 -7.85 11.71 -5.19
C ILE A 90 -7.94 13.14 -4.69
N ALA A 91 -6.97 13.97 -5.10
CA ALA A 91 -7.26 15.37 -5.30
C ALA A 91 -8.60 15.37 -6.04
N PRO A 92 -9.62 16.12 -5.57
CA PRO A 92 -10.90 16.13 -6.25
C PRO A 92 -10.60 16.39 -7.70
N ALA A 93 -10.92 15.41 -8.56
CA ALA A 93 -10.68 15.50 -9.98
C ALA A 93 -11.22 16.87 -10.39
N GLN A 94 -10.33 17.83 -10.66
CA GLN A 94 -10.77 19.13 -11.13
C GLN A 94 -11.69 18.83 -12.30
N PRO A 95 -12.95 19.30 -12.29
CA PRO A 95 -13.93 18.82 -13.24
C PRO A 95 -13.37 19.09 -14.62
N VAL A 96 -12.99 18.02 -15.33
CA VAL A 96 -12.51 18.10 -16.72
C VAL A 96 -13.56 18.81 -17.58
N LEU A 97 -14.82 18.80 -17.11
CA LEU A 97 -15.93 19.60 -17.60
C LEU A 97 -15.68 21.13 -17.58
N ALA A 98 -15.06 21.70 -16.53
CA ALA A 98 -14.77 23.13 -16.47
C ALA A 98 -13.72 23.56 -17.51
N ARG A 99 -12.68 22.73 -17.73
CA ARG A 99 -11.68 22.99 -18.78
C ARG A 99 -12.27 22.85 -20.19
N GLN A 100 -13.16 21.88 -20.41
CA GLN A 100 -13.87 21.72 -21.69
C GLN A 100 -14.77 22.91 -22.02
N GLN A 101 -15.44 23.49 -21.03
CA GLN A 101 -16.27 24.68 -21.22
C GLN A 101 -15.44 25.93 -21.57
N THR A 102 -14.26 26.12 -20.96
CA THR A 102 -13.36 27.23 -21.32
C THR A 102 -12.86 27.11 -22.76
N LEU A 103 -12.51 25.90 -23.21
CA LEU A 103 -12.07 25.67 -24.60
C LEU A 103 -13.20 25.87 -25.63
N GLN A 104 -14.45 25.52 -25.28
CA GLN A 104 -15.60 25.84 -26.15
C GLN A 104 -15.87 27.35 -26.22
N GLN A 105 -15.79 28.08 -25.11
CA GLN A 105 -16.01 29.54 -25.10
C GLN A 105 -14.93 30.31 -25.86
N ALA A 106 -13.67 29.85 -25.80
CA ALA A 106 -12.58 30.42 -26.59
C ALA A 106 -12.81 30.27 -28.11
N SER A 107 -13.40 29.15 -28.54
CA SER A 107 -13.70 28.88 -29.96
C SER A 107 -14.83 29.77 -30.51
N ILE A 108 -15.85 30.08 -29.70
CA ILE A 108 -16.95 30.96 -30.10
C ILE A 108 -16.47 32.41 -30.19
N SER A 109 -15.59 32.83 -29.27
CA SER A 109 -15.05 34.18 -29.25
C SER A 109 -14.14 34.47 -30.45
N VAL A 110 -13.31 33.51 -30.89
CA VAL A 110 -12.45 33.70 -32.07
C VAL A 110 -13.26 33.80 -33.37
N LEU A 111 -14.35 33.04 -33.50
CA LEU A 111 -15.26 33.12 -34.66
C LEU A 111 -16.11 34.40 -34.65
N ALA A 112 -16.52 34.87 -33.47
CA ALA A 112 -17.23 36.15 -33.32
C ALA A 112 -16.32 37.35 -33.66
N GLN A 113 -15.04 37.30 -33.26
CA GLN A 113 -14.08 38.38 -33.50
C GLN A 113 -13.67 38.49 -34.98
N ALA A 114 -13.60 37.36 -35.70
CA ALA A 114 -13.41 37.36 -37.15
C ALA A 114 -14.57 38.00 -37.93
N SER A 115 -15.79 37.93 -37.39
CA SER A 115 -17.01 38.48 -38.01
C SER A 115 -17.24 39.96 -37.69
N GLN A 116 -16.56 40.49 -36.66
CA GLN A 116 -16.59 41.91 -36.28
C GLN A 116 -15.50 42.75 -36.96
N LEU A 117 -14.70 42.17 -37.84
CA LEU A 117 -13.82 42.95 -38.70
C LEU A 117 -14.69 43.87 -39.57
N PRO A 118 -14.54 45.20 -39.46
CA PRO A 118 -15.31 46.12 -40.29
C PRO A 118 -14.99 45.82 -41.76
N ARG A 119 -16.01 45.78 -42.64
CA ARG A 119 -15.84 45.55 -44.09
C ARG A 119 -14.82 46.50 -44.74
N SER A 120 -14.54 47.64 -44.11
CA SER A 120 -13.48 48.59 -44.49
C SER A 120 -12.07 48.00 -44.40
N ALA A 121 -11.80 47.08 -43.48
CA ALA A 121 -10.52 46.40 -43.34
C ALA A 121 -10.31 45.33 -44.43
N VAL A 122 -11.38 44.66 -44.85
CA VAL A 122 -11.32 43.61 -45.89
C VAL A 122 -11.12 44.20 -47.29
N LEU A 123 -11.65 45.40 -47.57
CA LEU A 123 -11.49 46.06 -48.87
C LEU A 123 -10.15 46.80 -49.05
N THR A 124 -9.37 47.00 -47.99
CA THR A 124 -8.03 47.63 -48.11
C THR A 124 -6.95 46.62 -48.57
N LEU A 125 -7.22 45.31 -48.49
CA LEU A 125 -6.31 44.25 -48.93
C LEU A 125 -6.54 43.80 -50.39
N LEU A 126 -7.49 44.42 -51.10
CA LEU A 126 -7.79 44.13 -52.51
C LEU A 126 -7.68 45.35 -53.43
N GLN A 127 -6.82 46.31 -53.07
CA GLN A 127 -6.24 47.33 -53.94
C GLN A 127 -4.73 47.38 -53.71
#